data_AF-A0A7W7Z3I6-F1
#
_entry.id   AF-A0A7W7Z3I6-F1
#
_cell.length_a   1.000
_cell.length_b   1.000
_cell.length_c   1.000
_cell.angle_alpha   90.00
_cell.angle_beta   90.00
_cell.angle_gamma   90.00
#
_symmetry.space_group_name_H-M   'P 1'
#
loop_
_entity.id
_entity.type
_entity.pdbx_description
1 polymer ?
#
loop_
_entity_poly.entity_id
_entity_poly.type
_entity_poly.pdbx_seq_one_letter_code
_entity_poly.pdbx_strand_id
1 'polypeptide(L)'
;MTSAAAADGIEVTLSVSDGRVTEVAITARPPSGIDRYARGRPADEVARALPRIFGLCAMAQGAAVAAAIAAARGTALAPDQLAARASAVAAERVLELLRGTVTMLAGSDLGGTAPALRALAAATRSFSFDAAWTDRATSDAAIAAIEQSLDALGLPKHCFDDADTYQRWTASDAPMARLLQPLLAGDASFGARPLDALDPADDAVIADQLAQSGAAFAARPHLQSRTPETGALSRTHTHPLLASRETGLSARILARLIEARQTPELLRGLASGTADPAELIAATPLAPGIGFAAVECARGRLHHWIALDGHDRVARLEILAPTEWNFHPEGPLVRALHGVAAKADDDRRRIEQLIAAFDPCVGLSVHFAEAADA
;
A
#
# COMPACT_ATOMS: atom_id res chain seq x y z
N MET A 1 10.09 -37.75 5.01
CA MET A 1 9.12 -36.91 4.26
C MET A 1 8.76 -35.72 5.13
N THR A 2 9.63 -34.71 5.12
CA THR A 2 9.40 -33.44 5.82
C THR A 2 8.49 -32.58 4.94
N SER A 3 7.26 -32.37 5.42
CA SER A 3 6.35 -31.34 4.92
C SER A 3 7.10 -30.01 4.86
N ALA A 4 7.44 -29.55 3.65
CA ALA A 4 7.89 -28.18 3.44
C ALA A 4 6.71 -27.28 3.84
N ALA A 5 6.84 -26.56 4.95
CA ALA A 5 5.90 -25.49 5.27
C ALA A 5 5.88 -24.54 4.06
N ALA A 6 4.73 -24.43 3.40
CA ALA A 6 4.56 -23.55 2.25
C ALA A 6 4.90 -22.12 2.68
N ALA A 7 5.76 -21.44 1.93
CA ALA A 7 6.20 -20.09 2.23
C ALA A 7 5.02 -19.09 2.31
N ASP A 8 5.20 -18.04 3.12
CA ASP A 8 4.33 -16.86 3.15
C ASP A 8 4.12 -16.32 1.72
N GLY A 9 2.88 -16.01 1.35
CA GLY A 9 2.57 -15.66 -0.02
C GLY A 9 1.08 -15.67 -0.35
N ILE A 10 0.76 -15.17 -1.54
CA ILE A 10 -0.58 -15.16 -2.12
C ILE A 10 -0.57 -16.04 -3.36
N GLU A 11 -1.53 -16.95 -3.40
CA GLU A 11 -1.82 -17.79 -4.55
C GLU A 11 -3.16 -17.36 -5.14
N VAL A 12 -3.18 -17.06 -6.43
CA VAL A 12 -4.38 -16.70 -7.19
C VAL A 12 -4.61 -17.78 -8.23
N THR A 13 -5.73 -18.49 -8.13
CA THR A 13 -6.15 -19.52 -9.09
C THR A 13 -7.34 -19.02 -9.88
N LEU A 14 -7.25 -19.08 -11.21
CA LEU A 14 -8.25 -18.59 -12.14
C LEU A 14 -8.86 -19.74 -12.91
N SER A 15 -10.16 -19.97 -12.73
CA SER A 15 -10.91 -20.93 -13.55
C SER A 15 -11.39 -20.23 -14.82
N VAL A 16 -11.02 -20.77 -15.98
CA VAL A 16 -11.34 -20.21 -17.29
C VAL A 16 -12.33 -21.11 -18.02
N SER A 17 -13.44 -20.53 -18.48
CA SER A 17 -14.44 -21.18 -19.34
C SER A 17 -14.82 -20.24 -20.48
N ASP A 18 -14.99 -20.77 -21.69
CA ASP A 18 -15.27 -19.99 -22.91
C ASP A 18 -14.31 -18.80 -23.14
N GLY A 19 -13.05 -18.96 -22.73
CA GLY A 19 -12.02 -17.93 -22.85
C GLY A 19 -12.17 -16.74 -21.89
N ARG A 20 -12.99 -16.87 -20.84
CA ARG A 20 -13.17 -15.85 -19.79
C ARG A 20 -12.96 -16.43 -18.40
N VAL A 21 -12.50 -15.58 -17.48
CA VAL A 21 -12.42 -15.94 -16.06
C VAL A 21 -13.84 -16.05 -15.49
N THR A 22 -14.16 -17.22 -14.93
CA THR A 22 -15.46 -17.52 -14.29
C THR A 22 -15.36 -17.58 -12.77
N GLU A 23 -14.21 -17.99 -12.25
CA GLU A 23 -13.95 -18.07 -10.82
C GLU A 23 -12.53 -17.59 -10.51
N VAL A 24 -12.37 -16.95 -9.36
CA VAL A 24 -11.09 -16.49 -8.83
C VAL A 24 -10.99 -16.98 -7.39
N ALA A 25 -10.10 -17.93 -7.13
CA ALA A 25 -9.79 -18.38 -5.79
C ALA A 25 -8.50 -17.71 -5.30
N ILE A 26 -8.54 -17.10 -4.11
CA ILE A 26 -7.36 -16.48 -3.50
C ILE A 26 -7.04 -17.18 -2.18
N THR A 27 -5.81 -17.69 -2.09
CA THR A 27 -5.25 -18.20 -0.85
C THR A 27 -4.11 -17.29 -0.42
N ALA A 28 -4.36 -16.46 0.60
CA ALA A 28 -3.35 -15.62 1.24
C ALA A 28 -2.82 -16.30 2.51
N ARG A 29 -1.49 -16.36 2.64
CA ARG A 29 -0.77 -16.80 3.83
C ARG A 29 0.05 -15.62 4.36
N PRO A 30 -0.52 -14.78 5.24
CA PRO A 30 0.21 -13.64 5.79
C PRO A 30 1.33 -14.11 6.74
N PRO A 31 2.33 -13.24 6.99
CA PRO A 31 3.35 -13.49 8.00
C PRO A 31 2.72 -13.86 9.34
N SER A 32 3.04 -15.05 9.85
CA SER A 32 2.43 -15.58 11.08
C SER A 32 3.35 -15.46 12.29
N GLY A 33 2.77 -15.46 13.50
CA GLY A 33 3.52 -15.49 14.76
C GLY A 33 3.96 -14.12 15.29
N ILE A 34 3.58 -13.02 14.65
CA ILE A 34 3.84 -11.65 15.11
C ILE A 34 3.13 -11.36 16.43
N ASP A 35 1.89 -11.80 16.57
CA ASP A 35 1.10 -11.69 17.81
C ASP A 35 1.81 -12.41 18.97
N ARG A 36 2.31 -13.63 18.70
CA ARG A 36 3.04 -14.46 19.66
C ARG A 36 4.38 -13.84 20.03
N TYR A 37 5.06 -13.23 19.06
CA TYR A 37 6.30 -12.51 19.27
C TYR A 37 6.10 -11.28 20.17
N ALA A 38 4.97 -10.57 20.04
CA ALA A 38 4.70 -9.38 20.83
C ALA A 38 4.22 -9.71 22.25
N ARG A 39 3.41 -10.76 22.43
CA ARG A 39 2.75 -11.11 23.70
C ARG A 39 3.74 -11.22 24.87
N GLY A 40 3.45 -10.50 25.96
CA GLY A 40 4.21 -10.50 27.21
C GLY A 40 5.48 -9.65 27.19
N ARG A 41 5.85 -9.04 26.06
CA ARG A 41 7.04 -8.18 25.95
C ARG A 41 6.72 -6.72 26.26
N PRO A 42 7.69 -5.94 26.78
CA PRO A 42 7.52 -4.50 26.98
C PRO A 42 7.12 -3.79 25.69
N ALA A 43 6.16 -2.86 25.78
CA ALA A 43 5.63 -2.15 24.62
C ALA A 43 6.74 -1.45 23.79
N ASP A 44 7.68 -0.78 24.45
CA ASP A 44 8.80 -0.09 23.78
C ASP A 44 9.82 -1.05 23.13
N GLU A 45 9.90 -2.29 23.60
CA GLU A 45 10.72 -3.33 22.95
C GLU A 45 10.05 -3.79 21.65
N VAL A 46 8.74 -4.01 21.68
CA VAL A 46 7.94 -4.34 20.49
C VAL A 46 8.00 -3.21 19.47
N ALA A 47 7.82 -1.95 19.89
CA ALA A 47 7.87 -0.78 19.01
C ALA A 47 9.19 -0.66 18.22
N ARG A 48 10.33 -1.03 18.85
CA ARG A 48 11.65 -0.99 18.20
C ARG A 48 11.92 -2.18 17.28
N ALA A 49 11.39 -3.34 17.61
CA ALA A 49 11.74 -4.58 16.92
C ALA A 49 10.76 -4.96 15.80
N LEU A 50 9.47 -4.70 15.98
CA LEU A 50 8.41 -5.05 15.02
C LEU A 50 8.69 -4.53 13.59
N PRO A 51 9.13 -3.27 13.38
CA PRO A 51 9.38 -2.75 12.03
C PRO A 51 10.37 -3.57 11.22
N ARG A 52 11.35 -4.19 11.89
CA ARG A 52 12.45 -4.93 11.25
C ARG A 52 12.01 -6.27 10.65
N ILE A 53 10.81 -6.74 11.01
CA ILE A 53 10.20 -7.95 10.45
C ILE A 53 9.71 -7.68 9.02
N PHE A 54 9.37 -6.43 8.70
CA PHE A 54 8.72 -6.07 7.45
C PHE A 54 9.70 -5.41 6.47
N GLY A 55 10.08 -6.13 5.42
CA GLY A 55 11.08 -5.64 4.45
C GLY A 55 10.62 -4.48 3.56
N LEU A 56 9.30 -4.35 3.33
CA LEU A 56 8.74 -3.38 2.36
C LEU A 56 7.90 -2.26 3.00
N CYS A 57 7.60 -2.34 4.30
CA CYS A 57 6.72 -1.38 4.98
C CYS A 57 7.16 -1.11 6.44
N ALA A 58 8.47 -1.15 6.69
CA ALA A 58 9.02 -0.98 8.03
C ALA A 58 8.61 0.35 8.67
N MET A 59 8.63 1.45 7.91
CA MET A 59 8.26 2.77 8.43
C MET A 59 6.78 2.86 8.75
N ALA A 60 5.91 2.33 7.89
CA ALA A 60 4.47 2.27 8.17
C ALA A 60 4.16 1.43 9.42
N GLN A 61 4.77 0.25 9.54
CA GLN A 61 4.57 -0.65 10.69
C GLN A 61 5.08 -0.04 11.99
N GLY A 62 6.22 0.66 11.94
CA GLY A 62 6.78 1.36 13.10
C GLY A 62 5.99 2.59 13.52
N ALA A 63 5.42 3.33 12.57
CA ALA A 63 4.50 4.42 12.86
C ALA A 63 3.22 3.90 13.52
N ALA A 64 2.62 2.85 12.96
CA ALA A 64 1.37 2.26 13.46
C ALA A 64 1.52 1.74 14.89
N VAL A 65 2.55 0.93 15.17
CA VAL A 65 2.74 0.36 16.51
C VAL A 65 3.06 1.43 17.56
N ALA A 66 3.89 2.43 17.21
CA ALA A 66 4.23 3.51 18.13
C ALA A 66 3.02 4.38 18.47
N ALA A 67 2.20 4.71 17.47
CA ALA A 67 0.99 5.49 17.65
C ALA A 67 -0.08 4.71 18.44
N ALA A 68 -0.25 3.41 18.15
CA ALA A 68 -1.17 2.54 18.90
C ALA A 68 -0.74 2.38 20.37
N ILE A 69 0.57 2.25 20.65
CA ILE A 69 1.09 2.20 22.02
C ILE A 69 0.86 3.52 22.76
N ALA A 70 1.12 4.66 22.12
CA ALA A 70 0.84 5.97 22.72
C ALA A 70 -0.64 6.09 23.08
N ALA A 71 -1.53 5.74 22.14
CA ALA A 71 -2.97 5.71 22.37
C ALA A 71 -3.37 4.76 23.52
N ALA A 72 -2.79 3.56 23.60
CA ALA A 72 -3.05 2.61 24.68
C ALA A 72 -2.63 3.14 26.06
N ARG A 73 -1.57 3.95 26.10
CA ARG A 73 -1.10 4.66 27.30
C ARG A 73 -1.94 5.91 27.64
N GLY A 74 -2.95 6.23 26.82
CA GLY A 74 -3.75 7.44 26.97
C GLY A 74 -2.97 8.72 26.62
N THR A 75 -1.90 8.60 25.83
CA THR A 75 -1.08 9.71 25.36
C THR A 75 -1.13 9.82 23.84
N ALA A 76 -0.50 10.86 23.29
CA ALA A 76 -0.26 11.02 21.87
C ALA A 76 1.24 11.12 21.61
N LEU A 77 1.66 10.81 20.38
CA LEU A 77 3.00 11.15 19.93
C LEU A 77 3.16 12.68 19.96
N ALA A 78 4.33 13.16 20.34
CA ALA A 78 4.61 14.59 20.26
C ALA A 78 4.49 15.07 18.79
N PRO A 79 4.07 16.32 18.53
CA PRO A 79 3.87 16.81 17.16
C PRO A 79 5.05 16.56 16.23
N ASP A 80 6.27 16.84 16.68
CA ASP A 80 7.49 16.62 15.89
C ASP A 80 7.76 15.13 15.62
N GLN A 81 7.43 14.26 16.57
CA GLN A 81 7.55 12.81 16.40
C GLN A 81 6.52 12.29 15.38
N LEU A 82 5.30 12.82 15.42
CA LEU A 82 4.25 12.46 14.47
C LEU A 82 4.62 12.94 13.06
N ALA A 83 5.09 14.18 12.91
CA ALA A 83 5.54 14.74 11.63
C ALA A 83 6.74 13.98 11.04
N ALA A 84 7.73 13.62 11.88
CA ALA A 84 8.88 12.81 11.45
C ALA A 84 8.43 11.42 10.95
N ARG A 85 7.52 10.76 11.68
CA ARG A 85 6.96 9.46 11.29
C ARG A 85 6.13 9.56 10.02
N ALA A 86 5.26 10.55 9.89
CA ALA A 86 4.47 10.77 8.68
C ALA A 86 5.38 11.02 7.47
N SER A 87 6.46 11.77 7.64
CA SER A 87 7.47 12.00 6.59
C SER A 87 8.18 10.70 6.20
N ALA A 88 8.57 9.86 7.17
CA ALA A 88 9.17 8.55 6.90
C ALA A 88 8.21 7.59 6.18
N VAL A 89 6.92 7.60 6.55
CA VAL A 89 5.87 6.84 5.86
C VAL A 89 5.69 7.33 4.43
N ALA A 90 5.62 8.65 4.20
CA ALA A 90 5.50 9.23 2.85
C ALA A 90 6.72 8.92 1.97
N ALA A 91 7.93 8.97 2.53
CA ALA A 91 9.17 8.62 1.82
C ALA A 91 9.25 7.12 1.47
N GLU A 92 8.88 6.23 2.40
CA GLU A 92 8.74 4.80 2.11
C GLU A 92 7.68 4.55 1.03
N ARG A 93 6.56 5.26 1.10
CA ARG A 93 5.45 5.15 0.17
C ARG A 93 5.85 5.43 -1.27
N VAL A 94 6.50 6.56 -1.55
CA VAL A 94 6.92 6.90 -2.93
C VAL A 94 7.89 5.87 -3.52
N LEU A 95 8.84 5.39 -2.70
CA LEU A 95 9.78 4.36 -3.15
C LEU A 95 9.04 3.08 -3.53
N GLU A 96 8.14 2.62 -2.68
CA GLU A 96 7.44 1.34 -2.89
C GLU A 96 6.41 1.39 -4.00
N LEU A 97 5.70 2.52 -4.18
CA LEU A 97 4.81 2.74 -5.32
C LEU A 97 5.57 2.62 -6.66
N LEU A 98 6.74 3.25 -6.76
CA LEU A 98 7.54 3.24 -7.99
C LEU A 98 8.29 1.91 -8.18
N ARG A 99 8.84 1.34 -7.11
CA ARG A 99 9.49 0.03 -7.16
C ARG A 99 8.49 -1.05 -7.59
N GLY A 100 7.30 -1.11 -7.00
CA GLY A 100 6.24 -2.06 -7.38
C GLY A 100 5.80 -1.86 -8.83
N THR A 101 5.66 -0.61 -9.27
CA THR A 101 5.30 -0.28 -10.66
C THR A 101 6.37 -0.76 -11.65
N VAL A 102 7.65 -0.50 -11.37
CA VAL A 102 8.73 -0.89 -12.28
C VAL A 102 9.02 -2.39 -12.22
N THR A 103 9.06 -3.00 -11.05
CA THR A 103 9.46 -4.42 -10.92
C THR A 103 8.35 -5.40 -11.32
N MET A 104 7.09 -5.07 -11.09
CA MET A 104 5.98 -6.01 -11.32
C MET A 104 5.19 -5.73 -12.60
N LEU A 105 5.05 -4.47 -13.02
CA LEU A 105 4.23 -4.12 -14.19
C LEU A 105 5.04 -3.96 -15.47
N ALA A 106 6.23 -3.39 -15.34
CA ALA A 106 7.09 -3.13 -16.48
C ALA A 106 8.05 -4.28 -16.84
N GLY A 107 8.21 -5.27 -15.94
CA GLY A 107 9.06 -6.43 -16.17
C GLY A 107 10.56 -6.16 -15.98
N SER A 108 11.41 -6.93 -16.67
CA SER A 108 12.87 -6.97 -16.45
C SER A 108 13.68 -5.91 -17.19
N ASP A 109 13.08 -5.10 -18.06
CA ASP A 109 13.78 -4.00 -18.75
C ASP A 109 13.94 -2.78 -17.83
N LEU A 110 14.86 -2.91 -16.86
CA LEU A 110 15.13 -1.93 -15.81
C LEU A 110 16.20 -0.90 -16.22
N GLY A 111 16.80 -1.05 -17.41
CA GLY A 111 18.06 -0.39 -17.77
C GLY A 111 18.01 1.14 -17.66
N GLY A 112 16.87 1.74 -18.01
CA GLY A 112 16.68 3.20 -17.98
C GLY A 112 16.24 3.77 -16.63
N THR A 113 15.58 2.98 -15.77
CA THR A 113 14.97 3.48 -14.52
C THR A 113 15.78 3.13 -13.27
N ALA A 114 16.62 2.08 -13.33
CA ALA A 114 17.34 1.58 -12.17
C ALA A 114 18.26 2.62 -11.48
N PRO A 115 19.03 3.47 -12.20
CA PRO A 115 19.85 4.50 -11.54
C PRO A 115 18.99 5.49 -10.73
N ALA A 116 17.88 5.95 -11.30
CA ALA A 116 16.99 6.90 -10.64
C ALA A 116 16.24 6.26 -9.46
N LEU A 117 15.82 5.00 -9.56
CA LEU A 117 15.26 4.25 -8.42
C LEU A 117 16.27 4.06 -7.29
N ARG A 118 17.55 3.82 -7.60
CA ARG A 118 18.60 3.74 -6.58
C ARG A 118 18.85 5.08 -5.89
N ALA A 119 18.84 6.17 -6.66
CA ALA A 119 18.95 7.53 -6.12
C ALA A 119 17.75 7.87 -5.23
N LEU A 120 16.53 7.54 -5.67
CA LEU A 120 15.31 7.68 -4.88
C LEU A 120 15.42 6.91 -3.57
N ALA A 121 15.80 5.63 -3.63
CA ALA A 121 15.98 4.80 -2.44
C ALA A 121 17.05 5.35 -1.48
N ALA A 122 18.08 6.02 -2.00
CA ALA A 122 19.07 6.69 -1.16
C ALA A 122 18.50 7.94 -0.49
N ALA A 123 17.73 8.74 -1.21
CA ALA A 123 17.10 9.95 -0.67
C ALA A 123 16.04 9.63 0.39
N THR A 124 15.22 8.60 0.18
CA THR A 124 14.16 8.22 1.13
C THR A 124 14.71 7.66 2.44
N ARG A 125 15.91 7.05 2.45
CA ARG A 125 16.59 6.59 3.67
C ARG A 125 16.99 7.72 4.63
N SER A 126 17.04 8.97 4.15
CA SER A 126 17.25 10.13 5.02
C SER A 126 16.08 10.38 5.97
N PHE A 127 14.89 9.82 5.67
CA PHE A 127 13.72 9.89 6.53
C PHE A 127 13.68 8.63 7.41
N SER A 128 13.95 8.78 8.71
CA SER A 128 13.85 7.71 9.70
C SER A 128 13.29 8.23 11.02
N PHE A 129 12.92 7.33 11.93
CA PHE A 129 12.37 7.73 13.24
C PHE A 129 13.40 8.39 14.17
N ASP A 130 14.67 8.05 14.02
CA ASP A 130 15.77 8.47 14.89
C ASP A 130 16.60 9.60 14.27
N ALA A 131 16.57 9.73 12.93
CA ALA A 131 17.11 10.90 12.25
C ALA A 131 16.18 12.06 12.58
N ALA A 132 16.61 12.82 13.57
CA ALA A 132 15.93 14.00 14.01
C ALA A 132 15.52 14.82 12.78
N TRP A 133 14.22 15.01 12.63
CA TRP A 133 13.60 15.99 11.73
C TRP A 133 13.91 17.41 12.25
N THR A 134 15.13 17.62 12.74
CA THR A 134 15.63 18.81 13.42
C THR A 134 16.57 19.59 12.52
N ASP A 135 17.14 18.97 11.47
CA ASP A 135 17.84 19.71 10.43
C ASP A 135 16.97 19.87 9.18
N ARG A 136 16.40 21.06 9.07
CA ARG A 136 15.62 21.49 7.90
C ARG A 136 16.45 21.41 6.61
N ALA A 137 17.75 21.70 6.65
CA ALA A 137 18.61 21.67 5.48
C ALA A 137 18.78 20.24 4.94
N THR A 138 19.01 19.26 5.81
CA THR A 138 19.05 17.84 5.43
C THR A 138 17.72 17.37 4.84
N SER A 139 16.60 17.77 5.44
CA SER A 139 15.27 17.41 4.95
C SER A 139 14.99 18.02 3.57
N ASP A 140 15.28 19.31 3.38
CA ASP A 140 15.09 19.99 2.10
C ASP A 140 15.99 19.39 1.00
N ALA A 141 17.24 19.03 1.33
CA ALA A 141 18.14 18.34 0.41
C ALA A 141 17.64 16.95 0.02
N ALA A 142 17.08 16.18 0.98
CA ALA A 142 16.49 14.88 0.70
C ALA A 142 15.23 15.00 -0.19
N ILE A 143 14.37 15.99 0.06
CA ILE A 143 13.20 16.29 -0.78
C ILE A 143 13.64 16.66 -2.20
N ALA A 144 14.67 17.49 -2.35
CA ALA A 144 15.22 17.86 -3.66
C ALA A 144 15.79 16.64 -4.40
N ALA A 145 16.46 15.72 -3.70
CA ALA A 145 16.96 14.48 -4.28
C ALA A 145 15.83 13.52 -4.70
N ILE A 146 14.73 13.45 -3.94
CA ILE A 146 13.52 12.72 -4.36
C ILE A 146 12.96 13.35 -5.64
N GLU A 147 12.79 14.67 -5.67
CA GLU A 147 12.26 15.36 -6.86
C GLU A 147 13.15 15.17 -8.09
N GLN A 148 14.47 15.30 -7.95
CA GLN A 148 15.41 15.01 -9.04
C GLN A 148 15.32 13.55 -9.52
N SER A 149 15.10 12.60 -8.61
CA SER A 149 14.93 11.20 -8.97
C SER A 149 13.62 10.95 -9.72
N LEU A 150 12.53 11.64 -9.35
CA LEU A 150 11.26 11.61 -10.07
C LEU A 150 11.40 12.22 -11.47
N ASP A 151 12.08 13.35 -11.60
CA ASP A 151 12.37 13.98 -12.89
C ASP A 151 13.21 13.04 -13.78
N ALA A 152 14.22 12.37 -13.22
CA ALA A 152 15.05 11.40 -13.93
C ALA A 152 14.29 10.12 -14.34
N LEU A 153 13.24 9.75 -13.59
CA LEU A 153 12.28 8.72 -14.01
C LEU A 153 11.33 9.20 -15.11
N GLY A 154 11.36 10.50 -15.45
CA GLY A 154 10.46 11.07 -16.43
C GLY A 154 9.10 11.43 -15.83
N LEU A 155 9.03 11.75 -14.55
CA LEU A 155 7.85 12.27 -13.86
C LEU A 155 8.10 13.74 -13.48
N PRO A 156 8.18 14.66 -14.46
CA PRO A 156 8.45 16.06 -14.16
C PRO A 156 7.33 16.67 -13.32
N LYS A 157 7.63 17.77 -12.64
CA LYS A 157 6.58 18.56 -11.98
C LYS A 157 5.47 18.90 -12.99
N HIS A 158 4.21 18.87 -12.54
CA HIS A 158 3.03 19.20 -13.34
C HIS A 158 2.67 18.22 -14.48
N CYS A 159 3.26 17.02 -14.54
CA CYS A 159 2.91 16.03 -15.57
C CYS A 159 1.50 15.42 -15.45
N PHE A 160 0.83 15.63 -14.32
CA PHE A 160 -0.48 15.07 -14.02
C PHE A 160 -1.49 16.10 -13.52
N ASP A 161 -1.30 17.39 -13.80
CA ASP A 161 -2.23 18.42 -13.30
C ASP A 161 -3.60 18.33 -13.98
N ASP A 162 -3.61 17.98 -15.27
CA ASP A 162 -4.80 17.94 -16.12
C ASP A 162 -4.65 16.94 -17.29
N ALA A 163 -5.70 16.82 -18.10
CA ALA A 163 -5.71 15.91 -19.24
C ALA A 163 -4.63 16.25 -20.29
N ASP A 164 -4.32 17.53 -20.51
CA ASP A 164 -3.38 17.98 -21.54
C ASP A 164 -1.92 17.69 -21.16
N THR A 165 -1.57 17.96 -19.90
CA THR A 165 -0.27 17.59 -19.32
C THR A 165 -0.07 16.08 -19.30
N TYR A 166 -1.09 15.33 -18.89
CA TYR A 166 -1.06 13.87 -18.92
C TYR A 166 -0.89 13.33 -20.33
N GLN A 167 -1.66 13.82 -21.32
CA GLN A 167 -1.54 13.39 -22.71
C GLN A 167 -0.15 13.68 -23.28
N ARG A 168 0.40 14.88 -23.04
CA ARG A 168 1.78 15.22 -23.44
C ARG A 168 2.81 14.30 -22.80
N TRP A 169 2.63 13.97 -21.52
CA TRP A 169 3.52 13.04 -20.83
C TRP A 169 3.44 11.63 -21.45
N THR A 170 2.24 11.08 -21.67
CA THR A 170 2.08 9.75 -22.29
C THR A 170 2.65 9.69 -23.72
N ALA A 171 2.62 10.79 -24.46
CA ALA A 171 3.19 10.87 -25.81
C ALA A 171 4.71 11.11 -25.83
N SER A 172 5.34 11.32 -24.68
CA SER A 172 6.78 11.63 -24.57
C SER A 172 7.65 10.38 -24.57
N ASP A 173 8.96 10.56 -24.80
CA ASP A 173 9.97 9.51 -24.69
C ASP A 173 10.58 9.41 -23.26
N ALA A 174 9.88 9.95 -22.27
CA ALA A 174 10.30 9.91 -20.88
C ALA A 174 10.35 8.45 -20.38
N PRO A 175 11.32 8.06 -19.51
CA PRO A 175 11.52 6.65 -19.15
C PRO A 175 10.26 5.94 -18.66
N MET A 176 9.54 6.51 -17.69
CA MET A 176 8.30 5.92 -17.17
C MET A 176 7.13 5.97 -18.17
N ALA A 177 7.05 7.01 -19.01
CA ALA A 177 6.01 7.10 -20.04
C ALA A 177 6.19 5.96 -21.05
N ARG A 178 7.38 5.81 -21.64
CA ARG A 178 7.69 4.73 -22.58
C ARG A 178 7.46 3.35 -21.98
N LEU A 179 7.90 3.16 -20.73
CA LEU A 179 7.80 1.89 -20.03
C LEU A 179 6.35 1.45 -19.78
N LEU A 180 5.48 2.41 -19.43
CA LEU A 180 4.09 2.14 -19.05
C LEU A 180 3.11 2.36 -20.20
N GLN A 181 3.54 2.89 -21.34
CA GLN A 181 2.68 3.22 -22.47
C GLN A 181 1.76 2.06 -22.90
N PRO A 182 2.23 0.80 -23.00
CA PRO A 182 1.34 -0.30 -23.37
C PRO A 182 0.21 -0.55 -22.37
N LEU A 183 0.45 -0.26 -21.09
CA LEU A 183 -0.51 -0.46 -20.00
C LEU A 183 -1.50 0.70 -19.91
N LEU A 184 -1.04 1.92 -20.18
CA LEU A 184 -1.83 3.14 -20.10
C LEU A 184 -2.71 3.35 -21.34
N ALA A 185 -2.22 2.96 -22.53
CA ALA A 185 -2.96 3.04 -23.78
C ALA A 185 -3.92 1.84 -24.01
N GLY A 186 -3.85 0.82 -23.15
CA GLY A 186 -4.73 -0.33 -23.21
C GLY A 186 -6.19 0.02 -22.88
N ASP A 187 -7.08 -0.96 -23.10
CA ASP A 187 -8.50 -0.86 -22.75
C ASP A 187 -8.69 -0.43 -21.28
N ALA A 188 -9.25 0.77 -21.09
CA ALA A 188 -9.49 1.35 -19.77
C ALA A 188 -10.53 0.57 -18.95
N SER A 189 -11.40 -0.20 -19.62
CA SER A 189 -12.41 -1.03 -18.99
C SER A 189 -11.86 -2.35 -18.45
N PHE A 190 -10.61 -2.69 -18.81
CA PHE A 190 -9.99 -3.93 -18.35
C PHE A 190 -9.80 -3.92 -16.83
N GLY A 191 -10.59 -4.77 -16.16
CA GLY A 191 -10.64 -4.86 -14.70
C GLY A 191 -11.41 -3.72 -14.02
N ALA A 192 -12.15 -2.91 -14.76
CA ALA A 192 -12.91 -1.79 -14.20
C ALA A 192 -14.11 -2.28 -13.39
N ARG A 193 -14.24 -1.76 -12.16
CA ARG A 193 -15.36 -2.02 -11.25
C ARG A 193 -15.63 -0.78 -10.40
N PRO A 194 -16.89 -0.43 -10.09
CA PRO A 194 -17.18 0.66 -9.18
C PRO A 194 -16.29 0.61 -7.95
N LEU A 195 -15.57 1.70 -7.67
CA LEU A 195 -14.65 1.79 -6.56
C LEU A 195 -15.43 1.98 -5.26
N ASP A 196 -15.35 1.00 -4.37
CA ASP A 196 -15.65 1.14 -2.95
C ASP A 196 -14.33 1.39 -2.25
N ALA A 197 -14.02 2.65 -1.93
CA ALA A 197 -12.76 3.03 -1.31
C ALA A 197 -12.84 2.87 0.21
N LEU A 198 -11.80 2.31 0.81
CA LEU A 198 -11.61 2.28 2.26
C LEU A 198 -11.17 3.68 2.72
N ASP A 199 -11.90 4.27 3.66
CA ASP A 199 -11.74 5.65 4.09
C ASP A 199 -11.45 5.76 5.60
N PRO A 200 -10.80 6.82 6.11
CA PRO A 200 -10.69 7.08 7.55
C PRO A 200 -12.01 6.96 8.34
N ALA A 201 -13.16 7.24 7.73
CA ALA A 201 -14.46 7.06 8.37
C ALA A 201 -14.78 5.60 8.78
N ASP A 202 -14.14 4.62 8.14
CA ASP A 202 -14.32 3.19 8.43
C ASP A 202 -13.51 2.72 9.67
N ASP A 203 -12.55 3.52 10.16
CA ASP A 203 -11.59 3.12 11.20
C ASP A 203 -12.25 2.71 12.52
N ALA A 204 -13.31 3.40 12.95
CA ALA A 204 -14.00 3.09 14.19
C ALA A 204 -14.63 1.69 14.15
N VAL A 205 -15.24 1.32 13.02
CA VAL A 205 -15.84 -0.01 12.81
C VAL A 205 -14.75 -1.07 12.75
N ILE A 206 -13.62 -0.78 12.11
CA ILE A 206 -12.47 -1.68 12.06
C ILE A 206 -11.89 -1.92 13.46
N ALA A 207 -11.74 -0.88 14.26
CA ALA A 207 -11.26 -0.98 15.63
C ALA A 207 -12.16 -1.89 16.48
N ASP A 208 -13.48 -1.74 16.36
CA ASP A 208 -14.46 -2.57 17.05
C ASP A 208 -14.40 -4.04 16.59
N GLN A 209 -14.29 -4.28 15.29
CA GLN A 209 -14.18 -5.64 14.73
C GLN A 209 -12.87 -6.33 15.12
N LEU A 210 -11.75 -5.61 15.16
CA LEU A 210 -10.48 -6.14 15.67
C LEU A 210 -10.58 -6.46 17.17
N ALA A 211 -11.27 -5.64 17.96
CA ALA A 211 -11.50 -5.94 19.37
C ALA A 211 -12.30 -7.24 19.56
N GLN A 212 -13.38 -7.41 18.80
CA GLN A 212 -14.32 -8.54 18.92
C GLN A 212 -13.80 -9.85 18.32
N SER A 213 -13.30 -9.78 17.09
CA SER A 213 -13.01 -10.94 16.23
C SER A 213 -11.51 -11.13 15.99
N GLY A 214 -10.68 -10.12 16.27
CA GLY A 214 -9.22 -10.23 16.26
C GLY A 214 -8.64 -10.73 14.96
N ALA A 215 -7.69 -11.65 15.07
CA ALA A 215 -7.00 -12.27 13.94
C ALA A 215 -7.96 -12.87 12.88
N ALA A 216 -9.14 -13.35 13.28
CA ALA A 216 -10.12 -13.88 12.32
C ALA A 216 -10.67 -12.78 11.40
N PHE A 217 -10.97 -11.60 11.96
CA PHE A 217 -11.35 -10.44 11.17
C PHE A 217 -10.15 -9.87 10.40
N ALA A 218 -8.97 -9.78 11.02
CA ALA A 218 -7.78 -9.28 10.34
C ALA A 218 -7.43 -10.10 9.08
N ALA A 219 -7.63 -11.42 9.10
CA ALA A 219 -7.38 -12.30 7.96
C ALA A 219 -8.50 -12.31 6.90
N ARG A 220 -9.72 -11.92 7.26
CA ARG A 220 -10.90 -11.86 6.37
C ARG A 220 -11.77 -10.66 6.70
N PRO A 221 -11.26 -9.44 6.43
CA PRO A 221 -11.92 -8.22 6.86
C PRO A 221 -13.16 -7.93 5.99
N HIS A 222 -14.24 -7.54 6.65
CA HIS A 222 -15.51 -7.18 6.00
C HIS A 222 -16.23 -6.09 6.80
N LEU A 223 -16.72 -5.06 6.12
CA LEU A 223 -17.47 -3.97 6.75
C LEU A 223 -18.94 -4.12 6.39
N GLN A 224 -19.70 -4.82 7.24
CA GLN A 224 -21.09 -5.16 6.94
C GLN A 224 -21.19 -5.91 5.59
N SER A 225 -21.68 -5.25 4.52
CA SER A 225 -21.77 -5.79 3.15
C SER A 225 -20.68 -5.26 2.20
N ARG A 226 -19.63 -4.60 2.73
CA ARG A 226 -18.56 -3.98 1.96
C ARG A 226 -17.23 -4.72 2.15
N THR A 227 -16.49 -4.86 1.07
CA THR A 227 -15.08 -5.29 1.04
C THR A 227 -14.32 -4.27 0.19
N PRO A 228 -13.99 -3.11 0.79
CA PRO A 228 -13.47 -1.97 0.05
C PRO A 228 -12.04 -2.21 -0.45
N GLU A 229 -11.65 -1.43 -1.46
CA GLU A 229 -10.29 -1.32 -1.96
C GLU A 229 -9.50 -0.29 -1.16
N THR A 230 -8.22 -0.55 -0.95
CA THR A 230 -7.30 0.40 -0.35
C THR A 230 -6.03 0.53 -1.18
N GLY A 231 -5.31 1.65 -1.02
CA GLY A 231 -4.11 1.97 -1.79
C GLY A 231 -4.21 3.28 -2.56
N ALA A 232 -3.29 3.47 -3.51
CA ALA A 232 -3.16 4.73 -4.24
C ALA A 232 -4.45 5.16 -4.95
N LEU A 233 -5.17 4.22 -5.58
CA LEU A 233 -6.44 4.52 -6.25
C LEU A 233 -7.49 5.03 -5.26
N SER A 234 -7.67 4.34 -4.12
CA SER A 234 -8.61 4.76 -3.08
C SER A 234 -8.30 6.14 -2.52
N ARG A 235 -7.01 6.48 -2.32
CA ARG A 235 -6.62 7.81 -1.82
C ARG A 235 -6.74 8.92 -2.85
N THR A 236 -6.52 8.63 -4.13
CA THR A 236 -6.42 9.65 -5.19
C THR A 236 -7.62 9.68 -6.14
N HIS A 237 -8.68 8.89 -5.90
CA HIS A 237 -9.82 8.76 -6.82
C HIS A 237 -10.54 10.09 -7.12
N THR A 238 -10.46 11.08 -6.23
CA THR A 238 -11.04 12.43 -6.43
C THR A 238 -10.19 13.33 -7.33
N HIS A 239 -8.96 12.93 -7.65
CA HIS A 239 -8.09 13.68 -8.55
C HIS A 239 -8.75 13.84 -9.93
N PRO A 240 -8.68 15.01 -10.60
CA PRO A 240 -9.40 15.27 -11.86
C PRO A 240 -9.15 14.23 -12.95
N LEU A 241 -7.92 13.76 -13.06
CA LEU A 241 -7.55 12.69 -14.00
C LEU A 241 -8.16 11.32 -13.69
N LEU A 242 -8.59 11.05 -12.45
CA LEU A 242 -9.14 9.75 -12.04
C LEU A 242 -10.66 9.79 -11.87
N ALA A 243 -11.22 10.90 -11.42
CA ALA A 243 -12.65 11.05 -11.13
C ALA A 243 -13.57 10.78 -12.33
N SER A 244 -13.05 10.98 -13.55
CA SER A 244 -13.78 10.74 -14.81
C SER A 244 -13.42 9.42 -15.50
N ARG A 245 -12.58 8.59 -14.89
CA ARG A 245 -12.05 7.35 -15.49
C ARG A 245 -12.66 6.11 -14.87
N GLU A 246 -12.74 5.08 -15.69
CA GLU A 246 -12.95 3.72 -15.21
C GLU A 246 -11.75 3.26 -14.37
N THR A 247 -12.05 2.57 -13.28
CA THR A 247 -11.12 2.14 -12.23
C THR A 247 -10.44 0.81 -12.57
N GLY A 248 -10.05 0.66 -13.84
CA GLY A 248 -9.35 -0.52 -14.36
C GLY A 248 -7.84 -0.51 -14.09
N LEU A 249 -7.09 -1.32 -14.84
CA LEU A 249 -5.63 -1.40 -14.74
C LEU A 249 -4.95 -0.04 -14.90
N SER A 250 -5.30 0.72 -15.95
CA SER A 250 -4.65 2.01 -16.25
C SER A 250 -4.86 3.05 -15.15
N ALA A 251 -6.04 3.08 -14.52
CA ALA A 251 -6.34 4.00 -13.41
C ALA A 251 -5.51 3.67 -12.16
N ARG A 252 -5.31 2.39 -11.83
CA ARG A 252 -4.45 1.98 -10.70
C ARG A 252 -3.00 2.39 -10.93
N ILE A 253 -2.50 2.24 -12.16
CA ILE A 253 -1.15 2.69 -12.52
C ILE A 253 -1.05 4.21 -12.38
N LEU A 254 -1.98 4.94 -13.00
CA LEU A 254 -1.99 6.40 -12.95
C LEU A 254 -2.07 6.94 -11.52
N ALA A 255 -2.91 6.34 -10.67
CA ALA A 255 -3.01 6.69 -9.25
C ALA A 255 -1.68 6.58 -8.50
N ARG A 256 -0.89 5.52 -8.74
CA ARG A 256 0.44 5.37 -8.14
C ARG A 256 1.40 6.47 -8.61
N LEU A 257 1.34 6.84 -9.89
CA LEU A 257 2.22 7.87 -10.46
C LEU A 257 1.85 9.27 -9.94
N ILE A 258 0.55 9.57 -9.85
CA ILE A 258 0.03 10.82 -9.24
C ILE A 258 0.52 10.92 -7.80
N GLU A 259 0.28 9.89 -6.99
CA GLU A 259 0.67 9.89 -5.57
C GLU A 259 2.20 9.98 -5.38
N ALA A 260 2.97 9.26 -6.20
CA ALA A 260 4.43 9.38 -6.21
C ALA A 260 4.87 10.81 -6.52
N ARG A 261 4.23 11.48 -7.49
CA ARG A 261 4.58 12.86 -7.86
C ARG A 261 4.14 13.89 -6.82
N GLN A 262 3.06 13.67 -6.09
CA GLN A 262 2.62 14.56 -5.01
C GLN A 262 3.52 14.50 -3.77
N THR A 263 4.32 13.44 -3.62
CA THR A 263 5.09 13.19 -2.39
C THR A 263 6.07 14.32 -2.01
N PRO A 264 6.85 14.95 -2.91
CA PRO A 264 7.72 16.06 -2.53
C PRO A 264 6.96 17.25 -1.94
N GLU A 265 5.76 17.56 -2.43
CA GLU A 265 4.94 18.63 -1.88
C GLU A 265 4.38 18.26 -0.50
N LEU A 266 3.91 17.02 -0.34
CA LEU A 266 3.50 16.50 0.97
C LEU A 266 4.65 16.58 1.99
N LEU A 267 5.86 16.15 1.63
CA LEU A 267 7.03 16.19 2.52
C LEU A 267 7.39 17.63 2.91
N ARG A 268 7.33 18.59 1.96
CA ARG A 268 7.51 20.01 2.27
C ARG A 268 6.44 20.51 3.21
N GLY A 269 5.18 20.14 2.95
CA GLY A 269 4.03 20.55 3.74
C GLY A 269 4.11 20.04 5.18
N LEU A 270 4.51 18.78 5.36
CA LEU A 270 4.83 18.24 6.67
C LEU A 270 5.96 19.05 7.30
N ALA A 271 7.07 19.29 6.58
CA ALA A 271 8.23 20.08 7.04
C ALA A 271 7.89 21.50 7.50
N SER A 272 6.94 22.18 6.84
CA SER A 272 6.49 23.52 7.19
C SER A 272 5.27 23.56 8.13
N GLY A 273 4.69 22.41 8.48
CA GLY A 273 3.44 22.34 9.25
C GLY A 273 2.20 22.82 8.49
N THR A 274 2.24 22.85 7.16
CA THR A 274 1.10 23.20 6.30
C THR A 274 0.30 21.98 5.84
N ALA A 275 0.83 20.77 6.03
CA ALA A 275 0.10 19.52 5.88
C ALA A 275 -0.05 18.85 7.26
N ASP A 276 -1.20 18.24 7.53
CA ASP A 276 -1.47 17.59 8.80
C ASP A 276 -0.92 16.15 8.81
N PRO A 277 0.06 15.82 9.68
CA PRO A 277 0.54 14.45 9.85
C PRO A 277 -0.56 13.43 10.19
N ALA A 278 -1.68 13.87 10.78
CA ALA A 278 -2.79 13.01 11.15
C ALA A 278 -3.56 12.44 9.94
N GLU A 279 -3.45 13.07 8.77
CA GLU A 279 -3.99 12.51 7.51
C GLU A 279 -3.27 11.21 7.10
N LEU A 280 -2.00 11.06 7.51
CA LEU A 280 -1.20 9.87 7.24
C LEU A 280 -1.19 8.87 8.39
N ILE A 281 -1.24 9.36 9.64
CA ILE A 281 -1.16 8.54 10.86
C ILE A 281 -2.26 9.01 11.82
N ALA A 282 -3.35 8.26 11.87
CA ALA A 282 -4.42 8.47 12.85
C ALA A 282 -4.23 7.49 14.02
N ALA A 283 -4.50 7.93 15.24
CA ALA A 283 -4.49 7.06 16.42
C ALA A 283 -5.57 7.49 17.41
N THR A 284 -6.17 6.52 18.09
CA THR A 284 -7.24 6.77 19.05
C THR A 284 -7.13 5.84 20.26
N PRO A 285 -7.23 6.36 21.50
CA PRO A 285 -7.41 5.52 22.68
C PRO A 285 -8.82 4.92 22.66
N LEU A 286 -8.93 3.60 22.80
CA LEU A 286 -10.24 2.91 22.81
C LEU A 286 -10.75 2.67 24.22
N ALA A 287 -9.83 2.35 25.14
CA ALA A 287 -10.09 2.11 26.56
C ALA A 287 -8.77 2.21 27.34
N PRO A 288 -8.76 2.22 28.68
CA PRO A 288 -7.52 2.16 29.45
C PRO A 288 -6.67 0.94 29.04
N GLY A 289 -5.44 1.18 28.59
CA GLY A 289 -4.54 0.14 28.10
C GLY A 289 -4.84 -0.35 26.68
N ILE A 290 -5.81 0.19 25.96
CA ILE A 290 -6.18 -0.24 24.60
C ILE A 290 -6.05 0.93 23.62
N GLY A 291 -5.25 0.74 22.59
CA GLY A 291 -4.99 1.75 21.56
C GLY A 291 -5.17 1.20 20.16
N PHE A 292 -5.53 2.09 19.25
CA PHE A 292 -5.68 1.81 17.83
C PHE A 292 -4.93 2.86 17.01
N ALA A 293 -4.36 2.44 15.89
CA ALA A 293 -3.77 3.34 14.92
C ALA A 293 -4.03 2.86 13.48
N ALA A 294 -4.19 3.83 12.59
CA ALA A 294 -4.30 3.65 11.15
C ALA A 294 -3.20 4.44 10.44
N VAL A 295 -2.55 3.83 9.43
CA VAL A 295 -1.45 4.44 8.68
C VAL A 295 -1.64 4.26 7.18
N GLU A 296 -1.55 5.35 6.41
CA GLU A 296 -1.63 5.33 4.95
C GLU A 296 -0.29 4.92 4.31
N CYS A 297 -0.05 3.61 4.21
CA CYS A 297 1.15 3.06 3.57
C CYS A 297 0.98 2.88 2.04
N ALA A 298 2.04 2.45 1.35
CA ALA A 298 2.04 2.29 -0.11
C ALA A 298 0.87 1.44 -0.64
N ARG A 299 0.62 0.30 0.01
CA ARG A 299 -0.43 -0.66 -0.41
C ARG A 299 -1.83 -0.27 0.07
N GLY A 300 -1.94 0.73 0.94
CA GLY A 300 -3.20 1.17 1.53
C GLY A 300 -3.13 1.38 3.02
N ARG A 301 -4.31 1.46 3.63
CA ARG A 301 -4.52 1.75 5.04
C ARG A 301 -4.20 0.51 5.89
N LEU A 302 -3.18 0.65 6.74
CA LEU A 302 -2.70 -0.36 7.68
C LEU A 302 -3.26 -0.06 9.07
N HIS A 303 -3.78 -1.08 9.76
CA HIS A 303 -4.35 -0.90 11.10
C HIS A 303 -3.63 -1.73 12.14
N HIS A 304 -3.34 -1.11 13.29
CA HIS A 304 -2.83 -1.76 14.49
C HIS A 304 -3.82 -1.56 15.62
N TRP A 305 -4.19 -2.66 16.28
CA TRP A 305 -4.93 -2.65 17.54
C TRP A 305 -4.07 -3.30 18.61
N ILE A 306 -3.89 -2.64 19.75
CA ILE A 306 -3.01 -3.12 20.81
C ILE A 306 -3.67 -3.00 22.18
N ALA A 307 -3.50 -4.03 23.00
CA ALA A 307 -3.81 -4.01 24.42
C ALA A 307 -2.54 -4.20 25.24
N LEU A 308 -2.34 -3.35 26.24
CA LEU A 308 -1.27 -3.38 27.21
C LEU A 308 -1.81 -3.88 28.55
N ASP A 309 -1.00 -4.65 29.28
CA ASP A 309 -1.30 -5.04 30.66
C ASP A 309 -0.91 -3.93 31.66
N GLY A 310 -1.19 -4.17 32.95
CA GLY A 310 -0.86 -3.23 34.02
C GLY A 310 0.65 -2.98 34.24
N HIS A 311 1.53 -3.69 33.53
CA HIS A 311 2.98 -3.54 33.58
C HIS A 311 3.56 -3.01 32.25
N ASP A 312 2.72 -2.41 31.40
CA ASP A 312 3.10 -1.84 30.11
C ASP A 312 3.70 -2.89 29.14
N ARG A 313 3.21 -4.13 29.24
CA ARG A 313 3.56 -5.23 28.32
C ARG A 313 2.41 -5.50 27.37
N VAL A 314 2.72 -5.91 26.15
CA VAL A 314 1.71 -6.23 25.15
C VAL A 314 0.93 -7.48 25.58
N ALA A 315 -0.33 -7.33 25.94
CA ALA A 315 -1.24 -8.42 26.20
C ALA A 315 -1.80 -9.01 24.89
N ARG A 316 -2.07 -8.15 23.91
CA ARG A 316 -2.61 -8.51 22.60
C ARG A 316 -2.21 -7.49 21.55
N LEU A 317 -1.91 -7.97 20.34
CA LEU A 317 -1.60 -7.16 19.16
C LEU A 317 -2.33 -7.79 17.97
N GLU A 318 -3.11 -6.98 17.28
CA GLU A 318 -3.74 -7.35 16.01
C GLU A 318 -3.26 -6.39 14.93
N ILE A 319 -2.91 -6.95 13.77
CA ILE A 319 -2.46 -6.17 12.61
C ILE A 319 -3.38 -6.55 11.45
N LEU A 320 -4.10 -5.57 10.91
CA LEU A 320 -4.86 -5.72 9.67
C LEU A 320 -4.07 -5.04 8.56
N ALA A 321 -3.51 -5.84 7.67
CA ALA A 321 -2.70 -5.37 6.55
C ALA A 321 -3.59 -4.94 5.36
N PRO A 322 -3.16 -3.95 4.56
CA PRO A 322 -3.92 -3.50 3.38
C PRO A 322 -4.22 -4.62 2.37
N THR A 323 -3.28 -5.56 2.25
CA THR A 323 -3.38 -6.72 1.36
C THR A 323 -4.59 -7.60 1.66
N GLU A 324 -5.00 -7.69 2.93
CA GLU A 324 -6.15 -8.53 3.33
C GLU A 324 -7.48 -7.99 2.80
N TRP A 325 -7.57 -6.67 2.54
CA TRP A 325 -8.70 -6.06 1.85
C TRP A 325 -8.65 -6.35 0.35
N ASN A 326 -7.53 -6.01 -0.30
CA ASN A 326 -7.38 -6.06 -1.75
C ASN A 326 -7.45 -7.50 -2.31
N PHE A 327 -6.94 -8.47 -1.55
CA PHE A 327 -6.89 -9.89 -1.88
C PHE A 327 -7.93 -10.72 -1.12
N HIS A 328 -8.96 -10.08 -0.57
CA HIS A 328 -10.09 -10.78 0.01
C HIS A 328 -10.78 -11.67 -1.06
N PRO A 329 -11.25 -12.90 -0.72
CA PRO A 329 -11.93 -13.78 -1.68
C PRO A 329 -13.20 -13.20 -2.32
N GLU A 330 -13.82 -12.22 -1.67
CA GLU A 330 -14.95 -11.45 -2.21
C GLU A 330 -14.55 -10.00 -2.56
N GLY A 331 -13.25 -9.72 -2.55
CA GLY A 331 -12.66 -8.39 -2.56
C GLY A 331 -12.46 -7.76 -3.94
N PRO A 332 -11.81 -6.60 -3.95
CA PRO A 332 -11.57 -5.80 -5.15
C PRO A 332 -10.90 -6.57 -6.30
N LEU A 333 -9.86 -7.35 -6.02
CA LEU A 333 -9.15 -8.10 -7.06
C LEU A 333 -10.05 -9.16 -7.72
N VAL A 334 -10.77 -9.94 -6.92
CA VAL A 334 -11.70 -10.97 -7.42
C VAL A 334 -12.75 -10.34 -8.32
N ARG A 335 -13.36 -9.23 -7.87
CA ARG A 335 -14.34 -8.49 -8.68
C ARG A 335 -13.72 -7.95 -9.97
N ALA A 336 -12.51 -7.43 -9.93
CA ALA A 336 -11.82 -6.89 -11.10
C ALA A 336 -11.48 -7.99 -12.13
N LEU A 337 -11.12 -9.20 -11.67
CA LEU A 337 -10.78 -10.33 -12.54
C LEU A 337 -11.99 -11.09 -13.08
N HIS A 338 -13.12 -11.07 -12.39
CA HIS A 338 -14.30 -11.82 -12.84
C HIS A 338 -14.79 -11.33 -14.22
N GLY A 339 -14.87 -12.27 -15.18
CA GLY A 339 -15.38 -12.06 -16.52
C GLY A 339 -14.38 -11.49 -17.54
N VAL A 340 -13.15 -11.18 -17.14
CA VAL A 340 -12.12 -10.71 -18.09
C VAL A 340 -11.74 -11.81 -19.07
N ALA A 341 -11.30 -11.42 -20.27
CA ALA A 341 -10.78 -12.36 -21.26
C ALA A 341 -9.50 -13.04 -20.71
N ALA A 342 -9.34 -14.33 -20.99
CA ALA A 342 -8.22 -15.17 -20.52
C ALA A 342 -7.81 -16.25 -21.55
N LYS A 343 -8.15 -16.04 -22.83
CA LYS A 343 -7.97 -17.04 -23.88
C LYS A 343 -6.56 -17.03 -24.46
N ALA A 344 -6.04 -15.85 -24.77
CA ALA A 344 -4.73 -15.68 -25.38
C ALA A 344 -3.64 -15.48 -24.32
N ASP A 345 -2.37 -15.71 -24.69
CA ASP A 345 -1.23 -15.43 -23.80
C ASP A 345 -1.16 -13.96 -23.39
N ASP A 346 -1.56 -13.05 -24.28
CA ASP A 346 -1.65 -11.62 -23.97
C ASP A 346 -2.75 -11.31 -22.96
N ASP A 347 -3.86 -12.04 -22.96
CA ASP A 347 -4.91 -11.90 -21.94
C ASP A 347 -4.37 -12.28 -20.56
N ARG A 348 -3.64 -13.40 -20.48
CA ARG A 348 -3.02 -13.90 -19.24
C ARG A 348 -1.99 -12.93 -18.70
N ARG A 349 -1.16 -12.36 -19.59
CA ARG A 349 -0.20 -11.31 -19.23
C ARG A 349 -0.89 -10.06 -18.67
N ARG A 350 -2.01 -9.62 -19.27
CA ARG A 350 -2.79 -8.48 -18.76
C ARG A 350 -3.44 -8.78 -17.42
N ILE A 351 -3.90 -10.00 -17.19
CA ILE A 351 -4.39 -10.46 -15.89
C ILE A 351 -3.28 -10.38 -14.83
N GLU A 352 -2.08 -10.87 -15.13
CA GLU A 352 -0.93 -10.77 -14.21
C GLU A 352 -0.58 -9.30 -13.91
N GLN A 353 -0.63 -8.43 -14.92
CA GLN A 353 -0.44 -6.98 -14.74
C GLN A 353 -1.54 -6.35 -13.88
N LEU A 354 -2.80 -6.78 -14.01
CA LEU A 354 -3.88 -6.33 -13.13
C LEU A 354 -3.67 -6.79 -11.70
N ILE A 355 -3.28 -8.05 -11.46
CA ILE A 355 -2.94 -8.54 -10.12
C ILE A 355 -1.77 -7.74 -9.52
N ALA A 356 -0.72 -7.50 -10.29
CA ALA A 356 0.41 -6.67 -9.88
C ALA A 356 0.00 -5.20 -9.59
N ALA A 357 -1.04 -4.69 -10.25
CA ALA A 357 -1.60 -3.36 -10.01
C ALA A 357 -2.33 -3.23 -8.65
N PHE A 358 -2.59 -4.34 -7.95
CA PHE A 358 -3.02 -4.34 -6.53
C PHE A 358 -1.85 -4.40 -5.52
N ASP A 359 -0.61 -4.49 -6.00
CA ASP A 359 0.65 -4.42 -5.20
C ASP A 359 0.73 -5.40 -4.02
N PRO A 360 0.71 -6.73 -4.24
CA PRO A 360 0.88 -7.68 -3.14
C PRO A 360 2.25 -7.48 -2.45
N CYS A 361 2.25 -7.48 -1.12
CA CYS A 361 3.46 -7.25 -0.31
C CYS A 361 4.24 -8.53 0.05
N VAL A 362 3.78 -9.69 -0.44
CA VAL A 362 4.37 -11.03 -0.24
C VAL A 362 4.54 -11.73 -1.59
N GLY A 363 5.20 -12.88 -1.61
CA GLY A 363 5.36 -13.66 -2.84
C GLY A 363 4.00 -13.96 -3.50
N LEU A 364 3.92 -13.79 -4.82
CA LEU A 364 2.71 -14.01 -5.60
C LEU A 364 2.90 -15.19 -6.56
N SER A 365 1.92 -16.08 -6.64
CA SER A 365 1.83 -17.13 -7.66
C SER A 365 0.45 -17.10 -8.32
N VAL A 366 0.44 -17.15 -9.65
CA VAL A 366 -0.79 -17.10 -10.46
C VAL A 366 -0.92 -18.40 -11.23
N HIS A 367 -2.06 -19.05 -11.11
CA HIS A 367 -2.37 -20.32 -11.74
C HIS A 367 -3.65 -20.18 -12.56
N PHE A 368 -3.66 -20.78 -13.75
CA PHE A 368 -4.83 -20.84 -14.62
C PHE A 368 -5.25 -22.29 -14.78
N ALA A 369 -6.52 -22.57 -14.51
CA ALA A 369 -7.13 -23.88 -14.72
C ALA A 369 -8.25 -23.76 -15.77
N GLU A 370 -8.33 -24.71 -16.70
CA GLU A 370 -9.53 -24.86 -17.50
C GLU A 370 -10.63 -25.41 -16.60
N ALA A 371 -11.81 -24.78 -16.61
CA ALA A 371 -12.97 -25.37 -15.97
C ALA A 371 -13.26 -26.68 -16.71
N ALA A 372 -13.08 -27.82 -16.05
CA ALA A 372 -13.49 -29.09 -16.61
C ALA A 372 -14.98 -29.01 -16.92
N ASP A 373 -15.38 -29.34 -18.14
CA ASP A 373 -16.78 -29.39 -18.58
C ASP A 373 -17.61 -30.11 -17.51
N ALA A 374 -18.42 -29.35 -16.77
CA ALA A 374 -19.26 -29.85 -15.68
C ALA A 374 -20.51 -30.55 -16.20
#